data_AF-A0A3C0NYT2-F1
#
_entry.id   AF-A0A3C0NYT2-F1
#
_cell.length_a   1.000
_cell.length_b   1.000
_cell.length_c   1.000
_cell.angle_alpha   90.00
_cell.angle_beta   90.00
_cell.angle_gamma   90.00
#
_symmetry.space_group_name_H-M   'P 1'
#
loop_
_entity.id
_entity.type
_entity.pdbx_description
1 polymer ?
#
loop_
_entity_poly.entity_id
_entity_poly.type
_entity_poly.pdbx_seq_one_letter_code
_entity_poly.pdbx_strand_id
1 'polypeptide(L)' 'TFDQSLMKLYTSKLITYEEALRQSSNPDDFALKVSGISSTSDASWEGFENKDDPAAEPEKIEIE' A
#
# COMPACT_ATOMS: atom_id res chain seq x y z
N THR A 1 -8.86 9.48 -6.74
CA THR A 1 -8.21 10.26 -5.66
C THR A 1 -6.73 9.97 -5.63
N PHE A 2 -5.91 10.89 -5.12
CA PHE A 2 -4.46 10.71 -5.00
C PHE A 2 -4.06 9.46 -4.20
N ASP A 3 -4.75 9.20 -3.08
CA ASP A 3 -4.58 7.99 -2.25
C ASP A 3 -4.79 6.68 -3.04
N GLN A 4 -5.71 6.67 -4.01
CA GLN A 4 -5.94 5.52 -4.90
C GLN A 4 -4.74 5.28 -5.84
N SER A 5 -4.10 6.37 -6.30
CA SER A 5 -2.87 6.26 -7.08
C SER A 5 -1.72 5.73 -6.23
N LEU A 6 -1.48 6.30 -5.03
CA LEU A 6 -0.46 5.82 -4.10
C LEU A 6 -0.63 4.34 -3.81
N MET A 7 -1.86 3.91 -3.57
CA MET A 7 -2.17 2.53 -3.27
C MET A 7 -1.88 1.60 -4.47
N LYS A 8 -2.25 2.01 -5.70
CA LYS A 8 -1.88 1.27 -6.91
C LYS A 8 -0.35 1.16 -7.08
N LEU A 9 0.38 2.24 -6.82
CA LEU A 9 1.84 2.25 -6.88
C LEU A 9 2.44 1.33 -5.81
N TYR A 10 1.87 1.33 -4.60
CA TYR A 10 2.29 0.46 -3.49
C TYR A 10 2.03 -1.02 -3.81
N THR A 11 0.83 -1.39 -4.27
CA THR A 11 0.51 -2.76 -4.70
C THR A 11 1.38 -3.21 -5.87
N SER A 12 1.75 -2.30 -6.76
CA SER A 12 2.68 -2.57 -7.88
C SER A 12 4.15 -2.59 -7.44
N LYS A 13 4.44 -2.48 -6.14
CA LYS A 13 5.80 -2.38 -5.56
C LYS A 13 6.66 -1.27 -6.17
N LEU A 14 6.05 -0.19 -6.66
CA LEU A 14 6.76 0.95 -7.24
C LEU A 14 7.19 1.98 -6.18
N ILE A 15 6.57 1.97 -5.01
CA ILE A 15 6.89 2.83 -3.86
C ILE A 15 6.90 2.02 -2.57
N THR A 16 7.60 2.51 -1.55
CA THR A 16 7.60 1.90 -0.22
C THR A 16 6.38 2.33 0.59
N TYR A 17 6.02 1.52 1.58
CA TYR A 17 4.94 1.84 2.52
C TYR A 17 5.15 3.19 3.22
N GLU A 18 6.39 3.48 3.65
CA GLU A 18 6.75 4.74 4.30
C GLU A 18 6.53 5.95 3.39
N GLU A 19 6.91 5.85 2.11
CA GLU A 19 6.72 6.94 1.15
C GLU A 19 5.23 7.13 0.84
N ALA A 20 4.48 6.03 0.72
CA ALA A 20 3.04 6.08 0.50
C ALA A 20 2.29 6.71 1.69
N LEU A 21 2.67 6.37 2.93
CA LEU A 21 2.13 6.98 4.15
C LEU A 21 2.44 8.48 4.22
N ARG A 22 3.66 8.88 3.87
CA ARG A 22 4.11 10.27 3.92
C ARG A 22 3.37 11.16 2.93
N GLN A 23 3.03 10.59 1.77
CA GLN A 23 2.32 11.28 0.71
C GLN A 23 0.79 11.16 0.86
N SER A 24 0.29 10.16 1.59
CA SER A 24 -1.15 9.99 1.81
C SER A 24 -1.72 11.20 2.56
N SER A 25 -2.94 11.60 2.18
CA SER A 25 -3.66 12.67 2.88
C SER A 25 -4.09 12.25 4.28
N ASN A 26 -4.23 10.95 4.55
CA ASN A 26 -4.60 10.39 5.85
C ASN A 26 -3.80 9.10 6.10
N PRO A 27 -2.66 9.18 6.81
CA PRO A 27 -1.78 8.03 7.01
C PRO A 27 -2.46 6.88 7.75
N ASP A 28 -3.31 7.15 8.75
CA ASP A 28 -4.09 6.13 9.45
C ASP A 28 -5.04 5.37 8.51
N ASP A 29 -5.72 6.08 7.61
CA ASP A 29 -6.65 5.50 6.65
C ASP A 29 -5.92 4.63 5.62
N PHE A 30 -4.77 5.10 5.13
CA PHE A 30 -3.90 4.32 4.25
C PHE A 30 -3.37 3.05 4.95
N ALA A 31 -2.95 3.15 6.22
CA ALA A 31 -2.48 2.02 7.01
C ALA A 31 -3.57 0.96 7.24
N LEU A 32 -4.79 1.40 7.55
CA LEU A 32 -5.94 0.52 7.72
C LEU A 32 -6.24 -0.23 6.42
N LYS A 33 -6.27 0.50 5.29
CA LYS A 33 -6.49 -0.10 3.96
C LYS A 33 -5.39 -1.09 3.56
N VAL A 34 -4.12 -0.76 3.77
CA VAL A 34 -2.99 -1.68 3.51
C VAL A 34 -3.07 -2.93 4.38
N SER A 35 -3.57 -2.80 5.62
CA SER A 35 -3.78 -3.93 6.53
C SER A 35 -5.00 -4.79 6.17
N GLY A 36 -5.72 -4.48 5.09
CA GLY A 36 -6.94 -5.17 4.67
C GLY A 36 -8.18 -4.80 5.49
N ILE A 37 -8.08 -3.77 6.34
CA ILE A 37 -9.19 -3.22 7.11
C ILE A 37 -9.83 -2.14 6.25
N SER A 38 -10.57 -2.57 5.23
CA SER A 38 -11.38 -1.66 4.42
C SER A 38 -12.65 -1.34 5.20
N SER A 39 -12.81 -0.07 5.61
CA SER A 39 -14.10 0.43 6.06
C SER A 39 -15.13 0.13 4.97
N THR A 40 -16.33 -0.33 5.35
CA THR A 40 -17.42 -0.86 4.50
C THR A 40 -17.95 0.05 3.38
N SER A 41 -17.26 1.15 3.07
CA SER A 41 -17.70 2.18 2.14
C SER A 41 -16.92 2.22 0.81
N ASP A 42 -15.84 1.47 0.64
CA ASP A 42 -14.98 1.61 -0.56
C ASP A 42 -14.79 0.28 -1.31
N ALA A 43 -15.79 -0.08 -2.13
CA ALA A 43 -15.74 -1.17 -3.11
C ALA A 43 -14.68 -0.95 -4.23
N SER A 44 -13.92 0.15 -4.18
CA SER A 44 -12.89 0.48 -5.18
C SER A 44 -11.64 -0.42 -5.10
N TRP A 45 -11.48 -1.17 -4.00
CA TRP A 45 -10.25 -1.93 -3.73
C TRP A 45 -10.25 -3.36 -4.27
N GLU A 46 -11.41 -4.02 -4.33
CA GLU A 46 -11.55 -5.43 -4.74
C GLU A 46 -11.01 -5.73 -6.16
N GLY A 47 -10.77 -4.70 -6.98
CA GLY A 47 -10.21 -4.82 -8.33
C GLY A 47 -8.68 -4.77 -8.45
N PHE A 48 -7.95 -4.37 -7.39
CA PHE A 48 -6.48 -4.21 -7.44
C PHE A 48 -5.70 -5.33 -6.75
N GLU A 49 -6.35 -6.16 -5.96
CA GLU A 49 -5.78 -7.40 -5.40
C GLU A 49 -5.68 -8.47 -6.50
N ASN A 50 -4.74 -8.29 -7.44
CA ASN A 50 -4.25 -9.42 -8.21
C ASN A 50 -3.43 -10.29 -7.25
N LYS A 51 -4.01 -11.44 -6.88
CA LYS A 51 -3.36 -12.54 -6.17
C LYS A 51 -2.09 -12.95 -6.91
N ASP A 52 -0.93 -12.43 -6.52
CA ASP A 52 0.39 -13.04 -6.74
C ASP A 52 1.46 -12.07 -6.21
N ASP A 53 1.74 -12.07 -4.89
CA ASP A 53 3.08 -11.67 -4.43
C ASP A 53 3.32 -11.94 -2.92
N PRO A 54 3.96 -13.07 -2.57
CA PRO A 54 4.40 -13.37 -1.21
C PRO A 54 5.81 -12.80 -0.99
N ALA A 55 5.98 -11.51 -0.69
CA ALA A 55 7.29 -10.99 -0.26
C ALA A 55 7.17 -9.58 0.34
N ALA A 56 6.80 -9.51 1.61
CA ALA A 56 7.18 -8.42 2.49
C ALA A 56 8.40 -8.89 3.30
N GLU A 57 9.58 -8.81 2.71
CA GLU A 57 10.85 -8.98 3.42
C GLU A 57 11.77 -7.81 3.03
N PRO A 58 12.03 -6.85 3.94
CA PRO A 58 13.03 -5.82 3.69
C PRO A 58 14.41 -6.48 3.77
N GLU A 59 14.99 -6.80 2.61
CA GLU A 59 16.38 -7.21 2.49
C GLU A 59 17.27 -6.06 2.99
N LYS A 60 17.84 -6.26 4.18
CA LYS A 60 18.81 -5.35 4.79
C LYS A 60 20.07 -5.41 3.95
N ILE A 61 20.36 -4.35 3.21
CA ILE A 61 21.61 -4.23 2.48
C ILE A 61 22.69 -3.89 3.51
N GLU A 62 23.41 -4.90 4.00
CA GLU A 62 24.67 -4.72 4.73
C GLU A 62 25.71 -4.17 3.75
N ILE A 63 26.19 -2.96 4.00
CA ILE A 63 27.38 -2.41 3.33
C ILE A 63 28.58 -2.66 4.24
N GLU A 64 29.56 -3.39 3.70
CA GLU A 64 30.88 -3.70 4.31
C GLU A 64 31.81 -2.48 4.34
#